data_AF-A0AAP8MB40-F1
#
_entry.id   AF-A0AAP8MB40-F1
#
_cell.length_a   1.000
_cell.length_b   1.000
_cell.length_c   1.000
_cell.angle_alpha   90.00
_cell.angle_beta   90.00
_cell.angle_gamma   90.00
#
_symmetry.space_group_name_H-M   'P 1'
#
loop_
_entity.id
_entity.type
_entity.pdbx_description
1 polymer ?
#
loop_
_entity_poly.entity_id
_entity_poly.type
_entity_poly.pdbx_seq_one_letter_code
_entity_poly.pdbx_strand_id
1 'polypeptide(L)'
;NLTPLQEGGDATIDEDDLEQDGEDMDGSDTPTDPNTVTGDFNVTSPDGVEDLTVGVIAVVVGGVVQSFPASAVTPLGNMLTITGFDGSTVSYSYTLEENEAHPATGEDAIFETFAVIVTDPQGDSDSDDLVIQ
;
A
#
# COMPACT_ATOMS: atom_id res chain seq x y z
N ASN A 1 -4.23 -13.00 0.91
CA ASN A 1 -3.94 -12.99 2.36
C ASN A 1 -2.70 -12.17 2.52
N LEU A 2 -2.70 -11.24 3.48
CA LEU A 2 -1.55 -10.39 3.74
C LEU A 2 -0.42 -11.20 4.37
N THR A 3 0.80 -10.73 4.20
CA THR A 3 2.05 -11.45 4.42
C THR A 3 2.79 -10.80 5.60
N PRO A 4 3.19 -11.56 6.63
CA PRO A 4 3.93 -10.98 7.76
C PRO A 4 5.27 -10.36 7.32
N LEU A 5 5.66 -9.23 7.93
CA LEU A 5 6.89 -8.43 7.68
C LEU A 5 8.20 -9.24 7.55
N GLN A 6 8.29 -10.45 8.13
CA GLN A 6 9.48 -11.30 8.09
C GLN A 6 9.75 -11.96 6.72
N GLU A 7 8.82 -11.88 5.76
CA GLU A 7 8.93 -12.55 4.43
C GLU A 7 9.04 -11.56 3.24
N GLY A 8 9.25 -10.26 3.46
CA GLY A 8 9.51 -9.29 2.37
C GLY A 8 8.32 -8.40 1.95
N GLY A 9 7.32 -8.23 2.82
CA GLY A 9 6.15 -7.38 2.56
C GLY A 9 5.14 -7.98 1.59
N ASP A 10 4.03 -7.27 1.36
CA ASP A 10 2.95 -7.64 0.43
C ASP A 10 3.19 -7.14 -0.99
N ALA A 11 4.04 -6.10 -1.13
CA ALA A 11 4.59 -5.64 -2.40
C ALA A 11 6.00 -5.10 -2.16
N THR A 12 6.84 -5.18 -3.19
CA THR A 12 8.19 -4.62 -3.22
C THR A 12 8.27 -3.63 -4.38
N ILE A 13 8.81 -2.44 -4.11
CA ILE A 13 9.16 -1.41 -5.07
C ILE A 13 10.62 -1.02 -4.86
N ASP A 14 11.31 -0.72 -5.95
CA ASP A 14 12.71 -0.30 -5.93
C ASP A 14 12.80 1.21 -6.20
N GLU A 15 13.63 1.91 -5.43
CA GLU A 15 13.82 3.36 -5.53
C GLU A 15 15.00 3.77 -6.42
N ASP A 16 15.77 2.80 -6.96
CA ASP A 16 17.00 3.03 -7.75
C ASP A 16 16.81 3.96 -8.97
N ASP A 17 15.55 4.25 -9.29
CA ASP A 17 15.07 4.97 -10.45
C ASP A 17 14.40 6.33 -10.17
N LEU A 18 14.36 6.77 -8.91
CA LEU A 18 13.83 8.09 -8.53
C LEU A 18 14.91 9.18 -8.60
N GLU A 19 14.62 10.29 -9.29
CA GLU A 19 15.57 11.39 -9.46
C GLU A 19 15.96 12.05 -8.11
N GLN A 20 17.27 12.16 -7.86
CA GLN A 20 17.82 12.68 -6.58
C GLN A 20 17.78 14.22 -6.46
N ASP A 21 17.74 14.99 -7.55
CA ASP A 21 17.85 16.46 -7.49
C ASP A 21 17.31 17.27 -8.69
N GLY A 22 16.59 16.63 -9.62
CA GLY A 22 16.00 17.31 -10.78
C GLY A 22 17.00 17.77 -11.86
N GLU A 23 18.25 17.26 -11.85
CA GLU A 23 19.19 17.42 -12.95
C GLU A 23 19.71 16.05 -13.43
N ASP A 24 19.09 15.54 -14.51
CA ASP A 24 19.58 14.53 -15.47
C ASP A 24 19.66 13.05 -15.01
N MET A 25 18.53 12.36 -15.21
CA MET A 25 18.35 11.06 -15.88
C MET A 25 19.59 10.16 -16.11
N ASP A 26 20.05 9.44 -15.09
CA ASP A 26 20.36 8.02 -15.22
C ASP A 26 20.25 7.26 -13.89
N GLY A 27 19.04 6.76 -13.58
CA GLY A 27 18.96 5.43 -12.98
C GLY A 27 19.84 4.53 -13.86
N SER A 28 21.00 4.13 -13.36
CA SER A 28 22.03 3.48 -14.19
C SER A 28 21.65 2.06 -14.60
N ASP A 29 20.52 1.58 -14.09
CA ASP A 29 19.93 0.31 -14.43
C ASP A 29 18.93 0.42 -15.60
N THR A 30 19.08 -0.54 -16.51
CA THR A 30 18.16 -0.73 -17.62
C THR A 30 17.65 -2.16 -17.55
N PRO A 31 16.34 -2.39 -17.36
CA PRO A 31 15.25 -1.40 -17.38
C PRO A 31 15.18 -0.53 -16.12
N THR A 32 14.64 0.67 -16.32
CA THR A 32 14.23 1.59 -15.25
C THR A 32 13.16 0.95 -14.38
N ASP A 33 13.36 0.88 -13.07
CA ASP A 33 12.36 0.35 -12.14
C ASP A 33 11.13 1.27 -12.00
N PRO A 34 9.91 0.68 -11.94
CA PRO A 34 8.70 1.45 -11.90
C PRO A 34 8.52 2.12 -10.52
N ASN A 35 8.44 3.45 -10.49
CA ASN A 35 8.08 4.23 -9.30
C ASN A 35 6.64 3.98 -8.78
N THR A 36 5.91 3.05 -9.37
CA THR A 36 4.56 2.67 -8.97
C THR A 36 4.42 1.16 -9.00
N VAL A 37 4.01 0.60 -7.87
CA VAL A 37 3.63 -0.81 -7.75
C VAL A 37 2.12 -0.91 -7.58
N THR A 38 1.53 -1.98 -8.10
CA THR A 38 0.12 -2.30 -7.91
C THR A 38 0.00 -3.64 -7.22
N GLY A 39 -0.97 -3.79 -6.33
CA GLY A 39 -1.25 -5.05 -5.67
C GLY A 39 -2.73 -5.19 -5.31
N ASP A 40 -3.04 -6.35 -4.78
CA ASP A 40 -4.35 -6.62 -4.19
C ASP A 40 -4.21 -7.56 -2.99
N PHE A 41 -5.20 -7.52 -2.11
CA PHE A 41 -5.31 -8.47 -1.02
C PHE A 41 -6.77 -8.84 -0.74
N ASN A 42 -6.95 -10.03 -0.18
CA ASN A 42 -8.26 -10.56 0.16
C ASN A 42 -8.70 -10.11 1.56
N VAL A 43 -9.96 -9.74 1.67
CA VAL A 43 -10.72 -9.51 2.89
C VAL A 43 -11.78 -10.60 2.99
N THR A 44 -11.83 -11.31 4.11
CA THR A 44 -12.83 -12.35 4.34
C THR A 44 -13.77 -11.90 5.46
N SER A 45 -15.05 -11.71 5.14
CA SER A 45 -16.11 -11.56 6.13
C SER A 45 -17.33 -12.38 5.71
N PRO A 46 -17.64 -13.50 6.40
CA PRO A 46 -18.77 -14.37 6.05
C PRO A 46 -20.13 -13.67 6.03
N ASP A 47 -20.31 -12.69 6.90
CA ASP A 47 -21.55 -11.93 7.08
C ASP A 47 -21.55 -10.57 6.34
N GLY A 48 -20.50 -10.31 5.55
CA GLY A 48 -20.27 -9.07 4.83
C GLY A 48 -19.43 -8.05 5.61
N VAL A 49 -19.03 -6.99 4.94
CA VAL A 49 -18.19 -5.93 5.54
C VAL A 49 -19.08 -4.75 5.93
N GLU A 50 -19.05 -4.36 7.20
CA GLU A 50 -19.69 -3.13 7.70
C GLU A 50 -18.72 -1.95 7.58
N ASP A 51 -17.50 -2.08 8.10
CA ASP A 51 -16.46 -1.07 7.98
C ASP A 51 -15.15 -1.71 7.52
N LEU A 52 -14.41 -1.04 6.62
CA LEU A 52 -13.08 -1.46 6.18
C LEU A 52 -12.20 -0.24 5.95
N THR A 53 -11.03 -0.23 6.59
CA THR A 53 -10.02 0.83 6.46
C THR A 53 -8.66 0.25 6.10
N VAL A 54 -7.92 0.96 5.25
CA VAL A 54 -6.52 0.68 4.91
C VAL A 54 -5.70 1.93 5.21
N GLY A 55 -4.84 1.86 6.24
CA GLY A 55 -4.19 3.02 6.80
C GLY A 55 -5.23 4.06 7.25
N VAL A 56 -5.25 5.20 6.56
CA VAL A 56 -6.24 6.28 6.80
C VAL A 56 -7.37 6.34 5.76
N ILE A 57 -7.35 5.43 4.77
CA ILE A 57 -8.33 5.40 3.68
C ILE A 57 -9.50 4.51 4.09
N ALA A 58 -10.71 5.07 4.12
CA ALA A 58 -11.94 4.30 4.29
C ALA A 58 -12.38 3.68 2.96
N VAL A 59 -12.54 2.35 2.95
CA VAL A 59 -12.94 1.54 1.79
C VAL A 59 -14.44 1.21 1.86
N VAL A 60 -14.93 0.88 3.05
CA VAL A 60 -16.36 0.64 3.35
C VAL A 60 -16.72 1.38 4.63
N VAL A 61 -17.87 2.06 4.64
CA VAL A 61 -18.42 2.71 5.84
C VAL A 61 -19.89 2.38 6.00
N GLY A 62 -20.27 1.77 7.12
CA GLY A 62 -21.66 1.40 7.41
C GLY A 62 -22.30 0.51 6.32
N GLY A 63 -21.54 -0.45 5.81
CA GLY A 63 -21.93 -1.39 4.75
C GLY A 63 -21.96 -0.79 3.35
N VAL A 64 -21.54 0.47 3.17
CA VAL A 64 -21.52 1.16 1.87
C VAL A 64 -20.08 1.26 1.36
N VAL A 65 -19.84 0.72 0.17
CA VAL A 65 -18.55 0.84 -0.51
C VAL A 65 -18.33 2.29 -0.96
N GLN A 66 -17.15 2.81 -0.64
CA GLN A 66 -16.77 4.19 -0.97
C GLN A 66 -16.41 4.34 -2.45
N SER A 67 -16.23 5.58 -2.91
CA SER A 67 -15.82 5.86 -4.29
C SER A 67 -14.31 5.69 -4.47
N PHE A 68 -13.90 5.03 -5.56
CA PHE A 68 -12.49 4.87 -5.92
C PHE A 68 -12.15 5.57 -7.26
N PRO A 69 -10.90 5.98 -7.49
CA PRO A 69 -9.75 5.82 -6.58
C PRO A 69 -9.83 6.74 -5.36
N ALA A 70 -9.28 6.29 -4.24
CA ALA A 70 -9.12 7.06 -3.02
C ALA A 70 -7.66 6.99 -2.57
N SER A 71 -7.04 8.13 -2.26
CA SER A 71 -5.61 8.19 -1.97
C SER A 71 -5.30 8.91 -0.66
N ALA A 72 -4.13 8.60 -0.10
CA ALA A 72 -3.57 9.27 1.05
C ALA A 72 -2.04 9.38 0.89
N VAL A 73 -1.51 10.50 1.35
CA VAL A 73 -0.06 10.68 1.51
C VAL A 73 0.39 9.82 2.69
N THR A 74 1.45 9.07 2.49
CA THR A 74 2.01 8.13 3.45
C THR A 74 2.89 8.88 4.47
N PRO A 75 3.23 8.27 5.62
CA PRO A 75 4.14 8.88 6.58
C PRO A 75 5.50 9.31 5.99
N LEU A 76 5.98 8.62 4.95
CA LEU A 76 7.23 8.97 4.31
C LEU A 76 7.11 10.03 3.19
N GLY A 77 5.89 10.30 2.70
CA GLY A 77 5.64 11.32 1.67
C GLY A 77 5.11 10.76 0.35
N ASN A 78 5.09 9.44 0.22
CA ASN A 78 4.62 8.69 -0.93
C ASN A 78 3.08 8.67 -1.02
N MET A 79 2.55 8.04 -2.06
CA MET A 79 1.10 8.00 -2.32
C MET A 79 0.57 6.56 -2.31
N LEU A 80 -0.22 6.21 -1.30
CA LEU A 80 -1.05 5.00 -1.33
C LEU A 80 -2.42 5.33 -1.94
N THR A 81 -2.83 4.56 -2.94
CA THR A 81 -4.13 4.70 -3.62
C THR A 81 -4.88 3.39 -3.60
N ILE A 82 -6.07 3.35 -2.99
CA ILE A 82 -7.02 2.25 -3.14
C ILE A 82 -7.78 2.48 -4.46
N THR A 83 -7.65 1.52 -5.38
CA THR A 83 -8.20 1.61 -6.74
C THR A 83 -9.55 0.90 -6.87
N GLY A 84 -9.87 -0.03 -5.97
CA GLY A 84 -11.16 -0.71 -5.96
C GLY A 84 -11.37 -1.65 -4.79
N PHE A 85 -12.64 -2.01 -4.58
CA PHE A 85 -13.06 -3.10 -3.71
C PHE A 85 -14.26 -3.82 -4.32
N ASP A 86 -14.19 -5.15 -4.44
CA ASP A 86 -15.24 -5.97 -5.08
C ASP A 86 -16.15 -6.72 -4.10
N GLY A 87 -15.96 -6.52 -2.79
CA GLY A 87 -16.64 -7.26 -1.72
C GLY A 87 -15.75 -8.29 -1.03
N SER A 88 -14.66 -8.69 -1.67
CA SER A 88 -13.70 -9.69 -1.16
C SER A 88 -12.25 -9.33 -1.40
N THR A 89 -11.96 -8.48 -2.39
CA THR A 89 -10.61 -8.12 -2.82
C THR A 89 -10.49 -6.61 -2.81
N VAL A 90 -9.45 -6.10 -2.15
CA VAL A 90 -9.05 -4.69 -2.22
C VAL A 90 -7.88 -4.58 -3.19
N SER A 91 -8.02 -3.73 -4.20
CA SER A 91 -6.94 -3.40 -5.13
C SER A 91 -6.34 -2.05 -4.79
N TYR A 92 -5.02 -1.93 -4.89
CA TYR A 92 -4.29 -0.71 -4.58
C TYR A 92 -3.13 -0.46 -5.55
N SER A 93 -2.65 0.77 -5.56
CA SER A 93 -1.35 1.17 -6.10
C SER A 93 -0.61 1.99 -5.06
N TYR A 94 0.71 1.89 -5.07
CA TYR A 94 1.60 2.68 -4.25
C TYR A 94 2.62 3.34 -5.17
N THR A 95 2.76 4.66 -5.09
CA THR A 95 3.66 5.45 -5.91
C THR A 95 4.66 6.16 -5.03
N LEU A 96 5.94 5.99 -5.34
CA LEU A 96 7.01 6.75 -4.73
C LEU A 96 7.03 8.16 -5.35
N GLU A 97 6.95 9.18 -4.50
CA GLU A 97 6.90 10.59 -4.92
C GLU A 97 8.24 11.30 -4.70
N GLU A 98 9.06 10.79 -3.79
CA GLU A 98 10.40 11.30 -3.48
C GLU A 98 11.34 10.14 -3.13
N ASN A 99 12.65 10.39 -3.23
CA ASN A 99 13.66 9.43 -2.79
C ASN A 99 13.72 9.39 -1.25
N GLU A 100 13.66 8.22 -0.65
CA GLU A 100 13.67 8.08 0.80
C GLU A 100 15.08 8.19 1.39
N ALA A 101 15.13 8.52 2.68
CA ALA A 101 16.40 8.62 3.41
C ALA A 101 16.88 7.24 3.87
N HIS A 102 17.78 6.62 3.09
CA HIS A 102 18.37 5.31 3.40
C HIS A 102 19.39 5.36 4.56
N PRO A 103 19.16 4.61 5.66
CA PRO A 103 20.05 4.62 6.83
C PRO A 103 21.33 3.78 6.65
N ALA A 104 21.35 2.78 5.77
CA ALA A 104 22.53 1.99 5.46
C ALA A 104 23.30 2.50 4.23
N THR A 105 24.51 1.98 4.04
CA THR A 105 25.33 2.25 2.85
C THR A 105 25.20 1.11 1.84
N GLY A 106 24.86 1.42 0.59
CA GLY A 106 24.51 0.42 -0.43
C GLY A 106 23.01 0.13 -0.41
N GLU A 107 22.59 -0.91 -1.13
CA GLU A 107 21.20 -1.37 -1.18
C GLU A 107 20.60 -1.55 0.21
N ASP A 108 19.47 -0.89 0.47
CA ASP A 108 18.78 -0.90 1.76
C ASP A 108 17.26 -0.91 1.54
N ALA A 109 16.55 -1.63 2.41
CA ALA A 109 15.11 -1.83 2.28
C ALA A 109 14.37 -0.95 3.29
N ILE A 110 13.54 -0.04 2.80
CA ILE A 110 12.66 0.78 3.62
C ILE A 110 11.27 0.16 3.56
N PHE A 111 10.61 0.01 4.72
CA PHE A 111 9.28 -0.58 4.77
C PHE A 111 8.27 0.46 5.25
N GLU A 112 7.17 0.60 4.51
CA GLU A 112 5.96 1.27 4.95
C GLU A 112 4.89 0.24 5.34
N THR A 113 4.19 0.49 6.44
CA THR A 113 3.17 -0.43 6.96
C THR A 113 1.85 0.29 7.20
N PHE A 114 0.78 -0.25 6.63
CA PHE A 114 -0.56 0.31 6.70
C PHE A 114 -1.51 -0.68 7.38
N ALA A 115 -2.06 -0.29 8.53
CA ALA A 115 -3.03 -1.12 9.23
C ALA A 115 -4.30 -1.32 8.37
N VAL A 116 -4.67 -2.57 8.14
CA VAL A 116 -5.93 -2.97 7.52
C VAL A 116 -6.85 -3.45 8.63
N ILE A 117 -8.03 -2.84 8.74
CA ILE A 117 -9.01 -3.19 9.78
C ILE A 117 -10.35 -3.40 9.12
N VAL A 118 -10.96 -4.55 9.39
CA VAL A 118 -12.31 -4.91 8.92
C VAL A 118 -13.22 -5.15 10.11
N THR A 119 -14.47 -4.71 10.01
CA THR A 119 -15.54 -4.99 10.99
C THR A 119 -16.78 -5.47 10.24
N ASP A 120 -17.46 -6.48 10.78
CA ASP A 120 -18.70 -7.03 10.23
C ASP A 120 -19.96 -6.39 10.87
N PRO A 121 -21.16 -6.65 10.34
CA PRO A 121 -22.40 -6.09 10.88
C PRO A 121 -22.79 -6.59 12.29
N GLN A 122 -22.14 -7.65 12.79
CA GLN A 122 -22.32 -8.17 14.15
C GLN A 122 -21.39 -7.47 15.14
N GLY A 123 -20.42 -6.70 14.64
CA GLY A 123 -19.44 -5.95 15.42
C GLY A 123 -18.16 -6.73 15.70
N ASP A 124 -17.94 -7.87 15.04
CA ASP A 124 -16.68 -8.60 15.11
C ASP A 124 -15.67 -7.92 14.18
N SER A 125 -14.42 -7.80 14.65
CA SER A 125 -13.34 -7.14 13.90
C SER A 125 -12.13 -8.04 13.74
N ASP A 126 -11.43 -7.88 12.62
CA ASP A 126 -10.12 -8.47 12.36
C ASP A 126 -9.18 -7.40 11.82
N SER A 127 -7.87 -7.62 11.94
CA SER A 127 -6.87 -6.67 11.49
C SER A 127 -5.59 -7.36 11.03
N ASP A 128 -4.96 -6.77 10.04
CA ASP A 128 -3.66 -7.20 9.52
C ASP A 128 -2.91 -5.99 8.98
N ASP A 129 -1.67 -6.18 8.54
CA ASP A 129 -0.84 -5.10 8.01
C ASP A 129 -0.64 -5.28 6.50
N LEU A 130 -0.85 -4.21 5.73
CA LEU A 130 -0.33 -4.09 4.37
C LEU A 130 1.08 -3.54 4.45
N VAL A 131 2.06 -4.33 4.05
CA VAL A 131 3.48 -3.92 4.07
C VAL A 131 3.97 -3.65 2.66
N ILE A 132 4.52 -2.47 2.42
CA ILE A 132 5.22 -2.11 1.19
C ILE A 132 6.70 -2.02 1.53
N GLN A 133 7.52 -2.78 0.81
CA GLN A 133 8.97 -2.63 0.78
C GLN A 133 9.34 -1.73 -0.39
#